data_AF-A0A365U481-F1
#
_entry.id   AF-A0A365U481-F1
#
_cell.length_a   1.000
_cell.length_b   1.000
_cell.length_c   1.000
_cell.angle_alpha   90.00
_cell.angle_beta   90.00
_cell.angle_gamma   90.00
#
_symmetry.space_group_name_H-M   'P 1'
#
loop_
_entity.id
_entity.type
_entity.pdbx_description
1 polymer ?
#
loop_
_entity_poly.entity_id
_entity_poly.type
_entity_poly.pdbx_seq_one_letter_code
_entity_poly.pdbx_strand_id
1 'polypeptide(L)' 'GDDERIDLSAIAEIVDFTDLVANHLADVGGTAQIQSSQGTILLQGIAVLEIGVGLAYSGEDFVF' A
#
# COMPACT_ATOMS: atom_id res chain seq x y z
N GLY A 1 2.80 15.37 12.69
CA GLY A 1 2.74 14.35 13.73
C GLY A 1 1.79 13.36 13.14
N ASP A 2 2.32 12.56 12.24
CA ASP A 2 1.54 11.96 11.17
C ASP A 2 1.48 10.47 11.46
N ASP A 3 0.61 10.15 12.41
CA ASP A 3 0.19 8.79 12.76
C ASP A 3 -0.80 8.22 11.74
N GLU A 4 -0.92 8.82 10.54
CA GLU A 4 -1.88 8.38 9.53
C GLU A 4 -1.31 7.20 8.75
N ARG A 5 -1.32 6.04 9.39
CA ARG A 5 -1.00 4.76 8.76
C ARG A 5 -2.15 4.30 7.88
N ILE A 6 -1.81 3.67 6.77
CA ILE A 6 -2.77 3.02 5.89
C ILE A 6 -3.17 1.68 6.53
N ASP A 7 -4.39 1.62 7.04
CA ASP A 7 -4.93 0.43 7.69
C ASP A 7 -5.49 -0.56 6.66
N LEU A 8 -4.78 -1.68 6.50
CA LEU A 8 -5.15 -2.83 5.68
C LEU A 8 -5.54 -4.05 6.55
N SER A 9 -5.71 -3.89 7.87
CA SER A 9 -5.99 -5.00 8.79
C SER A 9 -7.33 -5.69 8.57
N ALA A 10 -8.25 -5.02 7.88
CA ALA A 10 -9.50 -5.62 7.41
C ALA A 10 -9.33 -6.50 6.15
N ILE A 11 -8.17 -6.45 5.50
CA ILE A 11 -7.88 -7.10 4.22
C ILE A 11 -6.95 -8.30 4.46
N ALA A 12 -7.51 -9.39 4.97
CA ALA A 12 -6.77 -10.59 5.37
C ALA A 12 -5.95 -11.28 4.26
N GLU A 13 -6.15 -10.90 3.00
CA GLU A 13 -5.33 -11.39 1.89
C GLU A 13 -3.99 -10.68 1.75
N ILE A 14 -3.84 -9.46 2.29
CA ILE A 14 -2.58 -8.71 2.30
C ILE A 14 -1.92 -8.96 3.65
N VAL A 15 -0.99 -9.91 3.69
CA VAL A 15 -0.51 -10.47 4.98
C VAL A 15 0.55 -9.58 5.63
N ASP A 16 1.39 -8.94 4.82
CA ASP A 16 2.42 -8.03 5.27
C ASP A 16 2.85 -7.07 4.16
N PHE A 17 3.83 -6.21 4.47
CA PHE A 17 4.34 -5.23 3.51
C PHE A 17 5.05 -5.85 2.30
N THR A 18 5.68 -7.01 2.48
CA THR A 18 6.35 -7.71 1.36
C THR A 18 5.30 -8.22 0.38
N ASP A 19 4.23 -8.79 0.90
CA ASP A 19 3.09 -9.27 0.12
C ASP A 19 2.36 -8.12 -0.59
N LEU A 20 2.13 -7.00 0.11
CA LEU A 20 1.56 -5.79 -0.48
C LEU A 20 2.32 -5.35 -1.74
N VAL A 21 3.64 -5.16 -1.61
CA VAL A 21 4.48 -4.66 -2.71
C VAL A 21 4.62 -5.68 -3.84
N ALA A 22 4.69 -6.97 -3.52
CA ALA A 22 4.89 -8.02 -4.52
C ALA A 22 3.62 -8.38 -5.30
N ASN A 23 2.46 -8.40 -4.64
CA ASN A 23 1.26 -9.03 -5.17
C ASN A 23 0.04 -8.10 -5.28
N HIS A 24 -0.03 -7.04 -4.46
CA HIS A 24 -1.24 -6.23 -4.33
C HIS A 24 -1.09 -4.79 -4.82
N LEU A 25 0.11 -4.37 -5.22
CA LEU A 25 0.38 -3.01 -5.67
C LEU A 25 0.42 -2.92 -7.20
N ALA A 26 -0.35 -1.99 -7.75
CA ALA A 26 -0.38 -1.69 -9.18
C ALA A 26 -0.20 -0.19 -9.44
N ASP A 27 0.42 0.15 -10.58
CA ASP A 27 0.46 1.53 -11.08
C ASP A 27 -0.75 1.78 -11.98
N VAL A 28 -1.57 2.77 -11.62
CA VAL A 28 -2.70 3.22 -12.43
C VAL A 28 -2.51 4.70 -12.75
N GLY A 29 -1.94 4.97 -13.92
CA GLY A 29 -1.75 6.33 -14.42
C GLY A 29 -0.74 7.13 -13.58
N GLY A 30 0.29 6.47 -13.05
CA GLY A 30 1.32 7.06 -12.18
C GLY A 30 0.93 7.13 -10.71
N THR A 31 -0.22 6.59 -10.33
CA THR A 31 -0.69 6.54 -8.94
C THR A 31 -0.75 5.08 -8.46
N ALA A 32 -0.27 4.83 -7.25
CA ALA A 32 -0.33 3.54 -6.60
C ALA A 32 -1.77 3.15 -6.29
N GLN A 33 -2.15 1.94 -6.69
CA GLN A 33 -3.42 1.33 -6.37
C GLN A 33 -3.16 0.00 -5.66
N ILE A 34 -3.72 -0.14 -4.46
CA ILE A 34 -3.79 -1.42 -3.76
C ILE A 34 -4.98 -2.19 -4.29
N GLN A 35 -4.76 -3.43 -4.69
CA GLN A 35 -5.76 -4.31 -5.27
C GLN A 35 -6.02 -5.50 -4.36
N SER A 36 -7.30 -5.77 -4.14
CA SER A 36 -7.74 -6.92 -3.38
C SER A 36 -9.00 -7.57 -3.94
N SER A 37 -9.32 -8.78 -3.49
CA SER A 37 -10.62 -9.40 -3.80
C SER A 37 -11.81 -8.61 -3.22
N GLN A 38 -11.57 -7.79 -2.20
CA GLN A 38 -12.58 -6.93 -1.57
C GLN A 38 -12.78 -5.60 -2.32
N GLY A 39 -11.90 -5.26 -3.26
CA GLY A 39 -11.93 -4.02 -4.03
C GLY A 39 -10.56 -3.39 -4.17
N THR A 40 -10.52 -2.12 -4.58
CA THR A 40 -9.27 -1.39 -4.79
C THR A 40 -9.24 -0.10 -3.98
N ILE A 41 -8.03 0.28 -3.55
CA ILE A 41 -7.76 1.53 -2.84
C ILE A 41 -6.76 2.31 -3.68
N LEU A 42 -7.14 3.51 -4.14
CA LEU A 42 -6.24 4.40 -4.85
C LEU A 42 -5.54 5.34 -3.87
N LEU A 43 -4.21 5.27 -3.80
CA LEU A 43 -3.38 6.11 -2.93
C LEU A 43 -3.12 7.45 -3.62
N GLN A 44 -4.06 8.38 -3.51
CA GLN A 44 -4.00 9.65 -4.25
C GLN A 44 -2.70 10.41 -4.00
N GLY A 45 -1.99 10.73 -5.08
CA GLY A 45 -0.73 11.49 -5.01
C GLY A 45 0.49 10.67 -4.60
N ILE A 46 0.34 9.35 -4.42
CA ILE A 46 1.44 8.43 -4.10
C ILE A 46 1.72 7.58 -5.33
N ALA A 47 2.95 7.60 -5.83
CA ALA A 47 3.40 6.73 -6.91
C ALA A 47 3.89 5.38 -6.35
N VAL A 48 3.82 4.31 -7.16
CA VAL A 48 4.35 2.99 -6.76
C VAL A 48 5.84 3.06 -6.43
N LEU A 49 6.59 3.92 -7.12
CA LEU A 49 8.03 4.14 -6.90
C LEU A 49 8.36 4.84 -5.57
N GLU A 50 7.35 5.33 -4.84
CA GLU A 50 7.51 5.94 -3.52
C GLU A 50 7.28 4.92 -2.39
N ILE A 51 6.81 3.71 -2.72
CA ILE A 51 6.47 2.65 -1.76
C ILE A 51 7.56 1.57 -1.79
N GLY A 52 8.24 1.38 -0.66
CA GLY A 52 9.30 0.38 -0.51
C GLY A 52 10.19 0.62 0.71
N VAL A 53 11.09 -0.32 0.97
CA VAL A 53 12.04 -0.22 2.10
C VAL A 53 12.98 0.98 1.89
N GLY A 54 12.97 1.92 2.84
CA GLY A 54 13.80 3.12 2.79
C GLY A 54 13.27 4.23 1.86
N LEU A 55 12.04 4.11 1.37
CA LEU A 55 11.35 5.12 0.57
C LEU A 55 10.42 5.98 1.41
N ALA A 56 9.62 6.83 0.76
CA ALA A 56 8.70 7.74 1.45
C ALA A 56 7.59 6.98 2.20
N TYR A 57 7.14 5.84 1.66
CA TYR A 57 6.18 4.95 2.29
C TYR A 57 6.80 3.56 2.44
N SER A 58 6.97 3.13 3.68
CA SER A 58 7.62 1.89 4.08
C SER A 58 6.65 1.01 4.88
N GLY A 59 7.07 -0.19 5.29
CA GLY A 59 6.22 -1.08 6.07
C GLY A 59 5.72 -0.49 7.40
N GLU A 60 6.38 0.54 7.95
CA GLU A 60 5.94 1.22 9.18
C GLU A 60 4.72 2.13 8.97
N ASP A 61 4.42 2.46 7.71
CA ASP A 61 3.32 3.31 7.28
C ASP A 61 2.04 2.51 6.99
N PHE A 62 2.10 1.18 7.10
CA PHE A 62 0.96 0.28 6.88
C PHE A 62 0.65 -0.55 8.13
N VAL A 63 -0.63 -0.83 8.35
CA VAL A 63 -1.11 -1.76 9.38
C VAL A 63 -1.76 -2.95 8.66
N PHE A 64 -1.44 -4.16 9.08
CA PHE A 64 -1.94 -5.43 8.53
C PHE A 64 -2.64 -6.23 9.63
#